data_AF-A0A1A8Z042-F1
#
_entry.id   AF-A0A1A8Z042-F1
#
_cell.length_a   1.000
_cell.length_b   1.000
_cell.length_c   1.000
_cell.angle_alpha   90.00
_cell.angle_beta   90.00
_cell.angle_gamma   90.00
#
_symmetry.space_group_name_H-M   'P 1'
#
loop_
_entity.id
_entity.type
_entity.pdbx_description
1 polymer ?
#
loop_
_entity_poly.entity_id
_entity_poly.type
_entity_poly.pdbx_seq_one_letter_code
_entity_poly.pdbx_strand_id
1 'polypeptide(L)'
;MLFKGGLESVTAKSFLLQLLNGIAYCHEHRVLHRDLKPQNLLINREGELKIADFGLARAFGIPVRKYTHEVVTLWYRAPDVLMGSKKYSTPIDIWSVGCIFAEMVNGRPLFPGVSETDQLMRIFKILGTPNSKNWPNLKGLDDSGIDLLSKMLKLDPNQRITAKQALEHAYFKENN
;
A
#
# COMPACT_ATOMS: atom_id res chain seq x y z
N MET A 1 15.58 -21.62 13.20
CA MET A 1 15.15 -21.80 11.80
C MET A 1 14.71 -20.45 11.25
N LEU A 2 15.43 -19.92 10.26
CA LEU A 2 15.23 -18.60 9.65
C LEU A 2 14.22 -18.74 8.50
N PHE A 3 13.02 -18.17 8.61
CA PHE A 3 12.13 -18.05 7.45
C PHE A 3 12.57 -16.86 6.58
N LYS A 4 13.20 -17.19 5.44
CA LYS A 4 13.34 -16.37 4.23
C LYS A 4 11.98 -16.39 3.53
N GLY A 5 11.28 -15.27 3.37
CA GLY A 5 9.91 -15.29 2.78
C GLY A 5 9.51 -14.10 1.92
N GLY A 6 10.27 -13.01 1.92
CA GLY A 6 10.03 -11.86 1.04
C GLY A 6 10.67 -12.04 -0.34
N LEU A 7 10.22 -11.24 -1.30
CA LEU A 7 10.82 -11.10 -2.62
C LEU A 7 12.23 -10.51 -2.51
N GLU A 8 13.08 -10.80 -3.48
CA GLU A 8 14.36 -10.13 -3.63
C GLU A 8 14.16 -8.62 -3.84
N SER A 9 15.08 -7.80 -3.30
CA SER A 9 14.95 -6.33 -3.31
C SER A 9 14.75 -5.76 -4.72
N VAL A 10 15.45 -6.31 -5.72
CA VAL A 10 15.31 -5.92 -7.14
C VAL A 10 13.91 -6.23 -7.67
N THR A 11 13.39 -7.41 -7.37
CA THR A 11 12.04 -7.85 -7.79
C THR A 11 10.96 -7.01 -7.12
N ALA A 12 11.07 -6.78 -5.80
CA ALA A 12 10.14 -5.91 -5.07
C ALA A 12 10.16 -4.47 -5.60
N LYS A 13 11.35 -3.93 -5.91
CA LYS A 13 11.51 -2.60 -6.52
C LYS A 13 10.85 -2.53 -7.90
N SER A 14 11.05 -3.55 -8.75
CA SER A 14 10.41 -3.64 -10.07
C SER A 14 8.88 -3.68 -9.97
N PHE A 15 8.32 -4.55 -9.14
CA PHE A 15 6.87 -4.63 -8.96
C PHE A 15 6.27 -3.37 -8.32
N LEU A 16 6.96 -2.74 -7.36
CA LEU A 16 6.52 -1.46 -6.81
C LEU A 16 6.47 -0.37 -7.88
N LEU A 17 7.49 -0.29 -8.74
CA LEU A 17 7.54 0.68 -9.84
C LEU A 17 6.37 0.47 -10.81
N GLN A 18 6.11 -0.78 -11.22
CA GLN A 18 5.00 -1.12 -12.12
C GLN A 18 3.64 -0.80 -11.48
N LEU A 19 3.46 -1.14 -10.20
CA LEU A 19 2.25 -0.83 -9.44
C LEU A 19 2.02 0.68 -9.35
N LEU A 20 3.05 1.46 -9.01
CA LEU A 20 2.95 2.92 -8.92
C LEU A 20 2.63 3.56 -10.27
N ASN A 21 3.21 3.07 -11.38
CA ASN A 21 2.87 3.53 -12.72
C ASN A 21 1.39 3.29 -13.03
N GLY A 22 0.88 2.09 -12.73
CA GLY A 22 -0.55 1.77 -12.93
C GLY A 22 -1.48 2.65 -12.08
N ILE A 23 -1.12 2.91 -10.82
CA ILE A 23 -1.91 3.76 -9.92
C ILE A 23 -1.83 5.23 -10.31
N ALA A 24 -0.66 5.73 -10.71
CA ALA A 24 -0.50 7.09 -11.23
C ALA A 24 -1.39 7.32 -12.45
N TYR A 25 -1.40 6.36 -13.39
CA TYR A 25 -2.29 6.40 -14.55
C TYR A 25 -3.78 6.44 -14.15
N CYS A 26 -4.21 5.59 -13.22
CA CYS A 26 -5.59 5.60 -12.72
C CYS A 26 -5.95 6.96 -12.10
N HIS A 27 -5.07 7.49 -11.25
CA HIS A 27 -5.30 8.76 -10.55
C HIS A 27 -5.39 9.95 -11.51
N GLU A 28 -4.56 9.98 -12.56
CA GLU A 28 -4.61 10.99 -13.62
C GLU A 28 -5.94 10.96 -14.38
N HIS A 29 -6.49 9.76 -14.59
CA HIS A 29 -7.79 9.54 -15.24
C HIS A 29 -8.97 9.59 -14.26
N ARG A 30 -8.77 10.12 -13.04
CA ARG A 30 -9.80 10.30 -12.02
C ARG A 30 -10.46 9.00 -11.55
N VAL A 31 -9.72 7.89 -11.60
CA VAL A 31 -10.13 6.56 -11.13
C VAL A 31 -9.40 6.25 -9.82
N LEU A 32 -10.16 5.84 -8.80
CA LEU A 32 -9.64 5.29 -7.55
C LEU A 32 -9.85 3.79 -7.54
N HIS A 33 -8.84 3.00 -7.14
CA HIS A 33 -8.96 1.55 -7.12
C HIS A 33 -9.76 1.04 -5.91
N ARG A 34 -9.46 1.55 -4.70
CA ARG A 34 -10.16 1.30 -3.42
C ARG A 34 -10.04 -0.10 -2.82
N ASP A 35 -9.65 -1.11 -3.60
CA ASP A 35 -9.46 -2.48 -3.12
C ASP A 35 -8.10 -3.06 -3.53
N LEU A 36 -7.03 -2.28 -3.38
CA LEU A 36 -5.69 -2.80 -3.67
C LEU A 36 -5.26 -3.80 -2.60
N LYS A 37 -4.90 -4.99 -3.05
CA LYS A 37 -4.40 -6.12 -2.25
C LYS A 37 -3.57 -7.04 -3.17
N PRO A 38 -2.65 -7.86 -2.64
CA PRO A 38 -1.80 -8.74 -3.45
C PRO A 38 -2.59 -9.65 -4.41
N GLN A 39 -3.78 -10.11 -4.00
CA GLN A 39 -4.64 -10.95 -4.83
C GLN A 39 -5.14 -10.25 -6.11
N ASN A 40 -5.15 -8.91 -6.12
CA ASN A 40 -5.57 -8.09 -7.26
C ASN A 40 -4.38 -7.66 -8.14
N LEU A 41 -3.18 -8.18 -7.88
CA LEU A 41 -1.97 -7.93 -8.67
C LEU A 41 -1.60 -9.19 -9.44
N LEU A 42 -1.89 -9.20 -10.74
CA LEU A 42 -1.59 -10.32 -11.62
C LEU A 42 -0.17 -10.19 -12.16
N ILE A 43 0.61 -11.26 -12.08
CA ILE A 43 2.00 -11.29 -12.55
C ILE A 43 2.14 -12.42 -13.57
N ASN A 44 2.66 -12.11 -14.76
CA ASN A 44 2.94 -13.13 -15.79
C ASN A 44 4.36 -13.72 -15.63
N ARG A 45 4.73 -14.66 -16.52
CA ARG A 45 6.03 -15.35 -16.45
C ARG A 45 7.19 -14.42 -16.78
N GLU A 46 6.91 -13.33 -17.47
CA GLU A 46 7.84 -12.29 -17.89
C GLU A 46 8.10 -11.24 -16.80
N GLY A 47 7.41 -11.33 -15.66
CA GLY A 47 7.56 -10.39 -14.55
C GLY A 47 6.82 -9.06 -14.75
N GLU A 48 5.79 -9.05 -15.62
CA GLU A 48 4.90 -7.91 -15.78
C GLU A 48 3.75 -7.98 -14.79
N LEU A 49 3.55 -6.89 -14.04
CA LEU A 49 2.49 -6.71 -13.07
C LEU A 49 1.33 -5.93 -13.70
N LYS A 50 0.12 -6.47 -13.59
CA LYS A 50 -1.14 -5.81 -14.00
C LYS A 50 -2.10 -5.72 -12.82
N ILE A 51 -2.72 -4.56 -12.67
CA ILE A 51 -3.74 -4.31 -11.66
C ILE A 51 -5.08 -4.86 -12.17
N ALA A 52 -5.74 -5.67 -11.37
CA ALA A 52 -7.03 -6.29 -11.68
C ALA A 52 -8.10 -5.91 -10.64
N ASP A 53 -9.34 -6.33 -10.90
CA ASP A 53 -10.49 -6.12 -10.01
C ASP A 53 -10.77 -4.65 -9.66
N PHE A 54 -11.15 -3.90 -10.70
CA PHE A 54 -11.74 -2.57 -10.59
C PHE A 54 -13.22 -2.63 -10.16
N GLY A 55 -13.70 -3.74 -9.58
CA GLY A 55 -15.12 -3.92 -9.20
C GLY A 55 -15.63 -2.90 -8.19
N LEU A 56 -14.73 -2.29 -7.41
CA LEU A 56 -15.00 -1.16 -6.51
C LEU A 56 -14.48 0.19 -7.04
N ALA A 57 -13.86 0.21 -8.22
CA ALA A 57 -13.35 1.42 -8.82
C ALA A 57 -14.48 2.31 -9.31
N ARG A 58 -14.42 3.61 -8.97
CA ARG A 58 -15.39 4.61 -9.41
C ARG A 58 -14.75 5.98 -9.56
N ALA A 59 -15.34 6.79 -10.44
CA ALA A 59 -15.07 8.22 -10.53
C ALA A 59 -15.25 8.91 -9.16
N PHE A 60 -14.47 9.96 -8.91
CA PHE A 60 -14.54 10.75 -7.67
C PHE A 60 -15.99 11.14 -7.30
N GLY A 61 -16.36 11.00 -6.01
CA GLY A 61 -17.59 11.59 -5.46
C GLY A 61 -18.85 10.69 -5.39
N ILE A 62 -18.84 9.45 -5.90
CA ILE A 62 -20.02 8.56 -5.82
C ILE A 62 -20.01 7.75 -4.50
N PRO A 63 -21.06 7.83 -3.65
CA PRO A 63 -21.16 7.06 -2.40
C PRO A 63 -21.19 5.54 -2.63
N VAL A 64 -20.60 4.78 -1.70
CA VAL A 64 -20.55 3.31 -1.73
C VAL A 64 -21.82 2.74 -1.09
N ARG A 65 -22.59 1.91 -1.81
CA ARG A 65 -23.58 1.00 -1.22
C ARG A 65 -22.84 -0.14 -0.54
N LYS A 66 -23.08 -0.36 0.76
CA LYS A 66 -22.55 -1.50 1.52
C LYS A 66 -23.15 -2.79 0.95
N TYR A 67 -22.33 -3.63 0.32
CA TYR A 67 -22.70 -5.03 0.06
C TYR A 67 -22.14 -5.93 1.17
N THR A 68 -22.78 -7.08 1.31
CA THR A 68 -22.93 -7.97 2.47
C THR A 68 -21.66 -8.69 2.96
N HIS A 69 -21.79 -9.31 4.14
CA HIS A 69 -20.77 -10.01 4.96
C HIS A 69 -20.02 -11.17 4.26
N GLU A 70 -19.25 -10.90 3.23
CA GLU A 70 -18.04 -11.68 2.97
C GLU A 70 -16.93 -11.19 3.91
N VAL A 71 -16.00 -12.06 4.28
CA VAL A 71 -14.86 -11.69 5.13
C VAL A 71 -13.98 -10.72 4.33
N VAL A 72 -14.25 -9.41 4.46
CA VAL A 72 -13.51 -8.37 3.72
C VAL A 72 -12.12 -8.23 4.34
N THR A 73 -11.08 -8.45 3.53
CA THR A 73 -9.69 -8.26 3.97
C THR A 73 -9.43 -6.78 4.31
N LEU A 74 -9.21 -6.49 5.60
CA LEU A 74 -8.98 -5.12 6.11
C LEU A 74 -7.52 -4.66 5.98
N TRP A 75 -6.61 -5.58 5.65
CA TRP A 75 -5.17 -5.46 5.91
C TRP A 75 -4.49 -4.31 5.17
N TYR A 76 -5.07 -3.89 4.05
CA TYR A 76 -4.54 -2.84 3.17
C TYR A 76 -5.39 -1.56 3.22
N ARG A 77 -6.39 -1.49 4.10
CA ARG A 77 -7.30 -0.34 4.21
C ARG A 77 -6.66 0.78 5.02
N ALA A 78 -6.76 2.01 4.50
CA ALA A 78 -6.23 3.20 5.14
C ALA A 78 -6.94 3.55 6.46
N PRO A 79 -6.23 4.12 7.46
CA PRO A 79 -6.78 4.41 8.78
C PRO A 79 -7.92 5.43 8.71
N ASP A 80 -7.83 6.42 7.82
CA ASP A 80 -8.88 7.41 7.60
C ASP A 80 -10.19 6.77 7.08
N VAL A 81 -10.10 5.72 6.26
CA VAL A 81 -11.27 4.95 5.81
C VAL A 81 -11.84 4.10 6.96
N LEU A 82 -10.98 3.45 7.76
CA LEU A 82 -11.39 2.67 8.94
C LEU A 82 -12.07 3.53 10.01
N MET A 83 -11.66 4.79 10.15
CA MET A 83 -12.28 5.77 11.05
C MET A 83 -13.55 6.41 10.47
N GLY A 84 -14.04 5.95 9.33
CA GLY A 84 -15.31 6.38 8.76
C GLY A 84 -15.25 7.66 7.92
N SER A 85 -14.06 8.10 7.47
CA SER A 85 -13.96 9.20 6.52
C SER A 85 -14.74 8.88 5.24
N LYS A 86 -15.64 9.77 4.85
CA LYS A 86 -16.37 9.69 3.58
C LYS A 86 -15.61 10.30 2.41
N LYS A 87 -14.47 10.95 2.68
CA LYS A 87 -13.63 11.60 1.67
C LYS A 87 -12.70 10.56 1.05
N TYR A 88 -13.18 9.82 0.06
CA TYR A 88 -12.33 8.94 -0.75
C TYR A 88 -11.50 9.79 -1.72
N SER A 89 -10.19 9.79 -1.52
CA SER A 89 -9.22 10.51 -2.34
C SER A 89 -8.04 9.61 -2.71
N THR A 90 -7.17 10.05 -3.62
CA THR A 90 -6.00 9.30 -4.10
C THR A 90 -5.08 8.73 -3.00
N PRO A 91 -4.90 9.36 -1.81
CA PRO A 91 -4.07 8.81 -0.74
C PRO A 91 -4.51 7.43 -0.23
N ILE A 92 -5.78 7.03 -0.37
CA ILE A 92 -6.23 5.72 0.13
C ILE A 92 -5.55 4.57 -0.61
N ASP A 93 -5.37 4.71 -1.93
CA ASP A 93 -4.69 3.70 -2.76
C ASP A 93 -3.21 3.67 -2.40
N ILE A 94 -2.60 4.82 -2.11
CA ILE A 94 -1.17 4.89 -1.74
C ILE A 94 -0.89 4.18 -0.42
N TRP A 95 -1.81 4.27 0.55
CA TRP A 95 -1.70 3.49 1.78
C TRP A 95 -1.65 1.98 1.47
N SER A 96 -2.59 1.51 0.65
CA SER A 96 -2.65 0.10 0.25
C SER A 96 -1.38 -0.33 -0.49
N VAL A 97 -0.85 0.49 -1.39
CA VAL A 97 0.44 0.28 -2.06
C VAL A 97 1.58 0.15 -1.04
N GLY A 98 1.63 1.02 -0.03
CA GLY A 98 2.62 0.92 1.06
C GLY A 98 2.52 -0.38 1.84
N CYS A 99 1.30 -0.84 2.17
CA CYS A 99 1.10 -2.13 2.82
C CYS A 99 1.56 -3.31 1.94
N ILE A 100 1.23 -3.29 0.64
CA ILE A 100 1.69 -4.30 -0.33
C ILE A 100 3.21 -4.29 -0.45
N PHE A 101 3.83 -3.10 -0.50
CA PHE A 101 5.28 -2.98 -0.59
C PHE A 101 5.99 -3.60 0.62
N ALA A 102 5.51 -3.28 1.83
CA ALA A 102 6.03 -3.88 3.05
C ALA A 102 5.85 -5.42 3.06
N GLU A 103 4.73 -5.92 2.56
CA GLU A 103 4.47 -7.36 2.45
C GLU A 103 5.37 -8.04 1.43
N MET A 104 5.61 -7.42 0.26
CA MET A 104 6.56 -7.94 -0.74
C MET A 104 7.94 -8.15 -0.14
N VAL A 105 8.42 -7.21 0.68
CA VAL A 105 9.75 -7.28 1.31
C VAL A 105 9.78 -8.24 2.50
N ASN A 106 8.73 -8.29 3.30
CA ASN A 106 8.68 -9.06 4.56
C ASN A 106 8.17 -10.50 4.37
N GLY A 107 7.50 -10.78 3.25
CA GLY A 107 6.83 -12.06 2.97
C GLY A 107 5.54 -12.28 3.76
N ARG A 108 5.07 -11.27 4.51
CA ARG A 108 3.88 -11.35 5.34
C ARG A 108 3.18 -10.00 5.46
N PRO A 109 1.84 -9.98 5.59
CA PRO A 109 1.08 -8.75 5.72
C PRO A 109 1.56 -7.88 6.87
N LEU A 110 1.65 -6.57 6.64
CA LEU A 110 2.11 -5.60 7.64
C LEU A 110 1.09 -5.43 8.79
N PHE A 111 -0.20 -5.41 8.45
CA PHE A 111 -1.29 -5.18 9.40
C PHE A 111 -2.40 -6.25 9.24
N PRO A 112 -2.21 -7.48 9.74
CA PRO A 112 -3.22 -8.54 9.60
C PRO A 112 -4.32 -8.44 10.67
N GLY A 113 -5.17 -7.41 10.60
CA GLY A 113 -6.27 -7.21 11.53
C GLY A 113 -7.50 -8.06 11.22
N VAL A 114 -8.20 -8.50 12.28
CA VAL A 114 -9.43 -9.33 12.17
C VAL A 114 -10.73 -8.53 12.36
N SER A 115 -10.63 -7.28 12.79
CA SER A 115 -11.73 -6.32 12.93
C SER A 115 -11.22 -4.91 12.64
N GLU A 116 -12.10 -3.93 12.43
CA GLU A 116 -11.69 -2.54 12.19
C GLU A 116 -10.91 -1.97 13.39
N THR A 117 -11.34 -2.28 14.61
CA THR A 117 -10.64 -1.90 15.85
C THR A 117 -9.27 -2.57 15.95
N ASP A 118 -9.17 -3.87 15.69
CA ASP A 118 -7.89 -4.59 15.71
C ASP A 118 -6.93 -4.07 14.63
N GLN A 119 -7.45 -3.78 13.44
CA GLN A 119 -6.68 -3.19 12.35
C GLN A 119 -6.09 -1.83 12.76
N LEU A 120 -6.90 -0.94 13.32
CA LEU A 120 -6.42 0.37 13.81
C LEU A 120 -5.39 0.21 14.93
N MET A 121 -5.60 -0.69 15.89
CA MET A 121 -4.62 -0.96 16.96
C MET A 121 -3.28 -1.43 16.39
N ARG A 122 -3.27 -2.29 15.37
CA ARG A 122 -2.04 -2.75 14.70
C ARG A 122 -1.34 -1.63 13.95
N ILE A 123 -2.09 -0.80 13.23
CA ILE A 123 -1.57 0.37 12.51
C ILE A 123 -0.87 1.30 13.52
N PHE A 124 -1.57 1.68 14.58
CA PHE A 124 -1.03 2.62 15.56
C PHE A 124 0.15 2.04 16.34
N LYS A 125 0.18 0.73 16.60
CA LYS A 125 1.30 0.06 17.27
C LYS A 125 2.62 0.11 16.49
N ILE A 126 2.56 0.12 15.15
CA ILE A 126 3.75 0.16 14.29
C ILE A 126 4.13 1.60 13.94
N LEU A 127 3.15 2.45 13.67
CA LEU A 127 3.38 3.85 13.28
C LEU A 127 3.54 4.82 14.47
N GLY A 128 3.34 4.34 15.71
CA GLY A 128 3.59 5.07 16.98
C GLY A 128 3.52 4.16 18.22
N THR A 129 3.77 4.58 19.47
CA THR A 129 4.28 5.85 20.05
C THR A 129 5.66 6.23 19.48
N PRO A 130 5.98 7.53 19.30
CA PRO A 130 7.10 7.97 18.49
C PRO A 130 8.46 7.59 19.11
N ASN A 131 9.24 6.77 18.39
CA ASN A 131 10.69 6.86 18.38
C ASN A 131 11.21 6.40 17.00
N SER A 132 12.36 6.92 16.60
CA SER A 132 13.03 6.64 15.31
C SER A 132 13.55 5.20 15.16
N LYS A 133 13.25 4.29 16.11
CA LYS A 133 13.68 2.88 16.11
C LYS A 133 12.54 1.88 15.86
N ASN A 134 11.29 2.31 15.73
CA ASN A 134 10.12 1.43 15.76
C ASN A 134 9.63 0.91 14.39
N TRP A 135 10.26 1.30 13.27
CA TRP A 135 9.92 0.65 12.00
C TRP A 135 10.30 -0.83 12.11
N PRO A 136 9.43 -1.79 11.73
CA PRO A 136 9.85 -3.18 11.69
C PRO A 136 11.12 -3.25 10.84
N ASN A 137 12.18 -3.86 11.35
CA ASN A 137 13.42 -4.07 10.60
C ASN A 137 13.08 -4.90 9.35
N LEU A 138 12.70 -4.23 8.27
CA LEU A 138 12.36 -4.82 6.98
C LEU A 138 13.66 -5.21 6.33
N LYS A 139 14.11 -6.43 6.65
CA LYS A 139 15.31 -7.03 6.07
C LYS A 139 15.14 -7.04 4.54
N GLY A 140 15.92 -6.22 3.83
CA GLY A 140 15.90 -6.13 2.37
C GLY A 140 15.60 -4.74 1.78
N LEU A 141 15.22 -3.76 2.61
CA LEU A 141 15.15 -2.36 2.20
C LEU A 141 16.37 -1.56 2.66
N ASP A 142 16.88 -0.72 1.75
CA ASP A 142 17.83 0.34 2.04
C ASP A 142 17.12 1.55 2.68
N ASP A 143 17.90 2.54 3.12
CA ASP A 143 17.37 3.75 3.76
C ASP A 143 16.37 4.50 2.86
N SER A 144 16.63 4.50 1.55
CA SER A 144 15.77 5.14 0.54
C SER A 144 14.40 4.44 0.41
N GLY A 145 14.39 3.11 0.50
CA GLY A 145 13.19 2.29 0.50
C GLY A 145 12.38 2.42 1.78
N ILE A 146 13.05 2.52 2.93
CA ILE A 146 12.41 2.82 4.22
C ILE A 146 11.78 4.23 4.18
N ASP A 147 12.49 5.23 3.65
CA ASP A 147 11.98 6.59 3.50
C ASP A 147 10.73 6.63 2.61
N LEU A 148 10.77 6.00 1.43
CA LEU A 148 9.62 5.92 0.53
C LEU A 148 8.40 5.27 1.21
N LEU A 149 8.62 4.14 1.86
CA LEU A 149 7.56 3.42 2.57
C LEU A 149 6.97 4.26 3.72
N SER A 150 7.80 5.00 4.45
CA SER A 150 7.35 5.91 5.52
C SER A 150 6.45 7.04 4.99
N LYS A 151 6.72 7.53 3.77
CA LYS A 151 5.91 8.56 3.11
C LYS A 151 4.58 8.01 2.58
N MET A 152 4.54 6.75 2.16
CA MET A 152 3.31 6.05 1.78
C MET A 152 2.40 5.76 2.97
N LEU A 153 2.97 5.48 4.15
CA LEU A 153 2.25 5.08 5.36
C LEU A 153 2.06 6.24 6.35
N LYS A 154 1.97 7.48 5.86
CA LYS A 154 1.56 8.62 6.69
C LYS A 154 0.11 8.49 7.16
N LEU A 155 -0.10 8.69 8.46
CA LEU A 155 -1.42 8.64 9.10
C LEU A 155 -2.34 9.76 8.57
N ASP A 156 -1.83 10.99 8.49
CA ASP A 156 -2.55 12.09 7.84
C ASP A 156 -2.54 11.90 6.31
N PRO A 157 -3.70 11.69 5.66
CA PRO A 157 -3.77 11.51 4.22
C PRO A 157 -3.29 12.73 3.42
N ASN A 158 -3.29 13.94 4.00
CA ASN A 158 -2.80 15.15 3.32
C ASN A 158 -1.27 15.24 3.31
N GLN A 159 -0.60 14.51 4.19
CA GLN A 159 0.87 14.40 4.23
C GLN A 159 1.38 13.16 3.51
N ARG A 160 0.48 12.28 3.04
CA ARG A 160 0.81 11.05 2.33
C ARG A 160 1.25 11.39 0.90
N ILE A 161 2.36 10.80 0.48
CA ILE A 161 2.90 10.98 -0.87
C ILE A 161 1.87 10.57 -1.92
N THR A 162 1.87 11.21 -3.09
CA THR A 162 1.07 10.78 -4.25
C THR A 162 1.80 9.74 -5.08
N ALA A 163 1.11 9.01 -5.96
CA ALA A 163 1.75 8.05 -6.86
C ALA A 163 2.83 8.71 -7.75
N LYS A 164 2.53 9.91 -8.28
CA LYS A 164 3.47 10.67 -9.10
C LYS A 164 4.73 11.07 -8.33
N GLN A 165 4.58 11.60 -7.11
CA GLN A 165 5.73 11.94 -6.26
C GLN A 165 6.53 10.69 -5.84
N ALA A 166 5.86 9.55 -5.64
CA ALA A 166 6.53 8.29 -5.32
C ALA A 166 7.39 7.77 -6.48
N LEU A 167 6.92 7.91 -7.73
CA LEU A 167 7.70 7.55 -8.93
C LEU A 167 8.97 8.39 -9.08
N GLU A 168 8.97 9.64 -8.61
CA GLU A 168 10.12 10.56 -8.66
C GLU A 168 11.11 10.36 -7.49
N HIS A 169 10.82 9.42 -6.57
CA HIS A 169 11.60 9.20 -5.35
C HIS A 169 13.00 8.63 -5.61
N ALA A 170 13.95 8.96 -4.73
CA ALA A 170 15.34 8.49 -4.81
C ALA A 170 15.48 6.96 -4.85
N TYR A 171 14.51 6.23 -4.28
CA TYR A 171 14.49 4.76 -4.24
C TYR A 171 14.56 4.12 -5.64
N PHE A 172 14.01 4.80 -6.65
CA PHE A 172 14.05 4.38 -8.05
C PHE A 172 15.22 4.96 -8.85
N LYS A 173 16.00 5.88 -8.26
CA LYS A 173 17.11 6.57 -8.95
C LYS A 173 18.48 5.95 -8.68
N GLU A 174 18.65 5.23 -7.58
CA GLU A 174 19.97 4.75 -7.12
C GLU A 174 20.52 3.51 -7.84
N ASN A 175 19.99 3.12 -9.01
CA ASN A 175 20.47 1.95 -9.78
C ASN A 175 20.65 2.21 -11.30
N ASN A 176 21.00 3.44 -11.70
CA ASN A 176 21.55 3.71 -13.04
C ASN A 176 23.05 3.94 -12.96
#